data_AF-A0A7V5VU16-F1
#
_entry.id   AF-A0A7V5VU16-F1
#
_cell.length_a   1.000
_cell.length_b   1.000
_cell.length_c   1.000
_cell.angle_alpha   90.00
_cell.angle_beta   90.00
_cell.angle_gamma   90.00
#
_symmetry.space_group_name_H-M   'P 1'
#
loop_
_entity.id
_entity.type
_entity.pdbx_description
1 polymer ?
#
loop_
_entity_poly.entity_id
_entity_poly.type
_entity_poly.pdbx_seq_one_letter_code
_entity_poly.pdbx_strand_id
1 'polypeptide(L)'
;LRHYLWQELPQLQRYNIRLRAIGKLNALPQRVQRVLYRTIEATAQNTGLTLTLALSYSGRWDIVRAVQLIAIDVRRGKLSPEDITDERFASYLVTRDLPDPDLIIRTSGEMRLSNFLLWESAYAEIYISDLYWPDFRRCAFYRALLDYVRRERRFGMTPEQRRTQHLADALWMQLEELLNEVESTLAQ
;
A
#
# COMPACT_ATOMS: atom_id res chain seq x y z
N LEU A 1 -4.85 13.31 -12.47
CA LEU A 1 -4.00 12.12 -12.70
C LEU A 1 -2.99 12.27 -13.84
N ARG A 2 -3.41 12.46 -15.10
CA ARG A 2 -2.46 12.59 -16.25
C ARG A 2 -1.38 13.66 -16.04
N HIS A 3 -1.79 14.86 -15.66
CA HIS A 3 -0.88 15.99 -15.43
C HIS A 3 0.11 15.69 -14.29
N TYR A 4 -0.41 15.19 -13.17
CA TYR A 4 0.35 14.78 -12.00
C TYR A 4 1.43 13.74 -12.34
N LEU A 5 1.07 12.61 -12.98
CA LEU A 5 2.03 11.56 -13.33
C LEU A 5 3.15 12.04 -14.27
N TRP A 6 2.87 13.04 -15.11
CA TRP A 6 3.85 13.60 -16.02
C TRP A 6 4.81 14.56 -15.31
N GLN A 7 4.29 15.40 -14.40
CA GLN A 7 5.08 16.33 -13.61
C GLN A 7 5.92 15.63 -12.54
N GLU A 8 5.42 14.54 -11.96
CA GLU A 8 6.10 13.82 -10.89
C GLU A 8 7.17 12.85 -11.40
N LEU A 9 7.15 12.43 -12.68
CA LEU A 9 8.12 11.46 -13.20
C LEU A 9 9.59 11.83 -12.92
N PRO A 10 10.05 13.09 -13.13
CA PRO A 10 11.42 13.48 -12.76
C PRO A 10 11.71 13.30 -11.27
N GLN A 11 10.73 13.55 -10.38
CA GLN A 11 10.90 13.33 -8.94
C GLN A 11 10.97 11.85 -8.61
N LEU A 12 10.08 11.03 -9.19
CA LEU A 12 10.10 9.58 -9.01
C LEU A 12 11.47 8.98 -9.39
N GLN A 13 12.06 9.45 -10.49
CA GLN A 13 13.41 9.04 -10.88
C GLN A 13 14.48 9.53 -9.91
N ARG A 14 14.45 10.83 -9.58
CA ARG A 14 15.42 11.45 -8.66
C ARG A 14 15.47 10.75 -7.31
N TYR A 15 14.32 10.32 -6.80
CA TYR A 15 14.20 9.64 -5.51
C TYR A 15 14.23 8.10 -5.61
N ASN A 16 14.59 7.54 -6.78
CA ASN A 16 14.66 6.10 -7.01
C ASN A 16 13.36 5.36 -6.62
N ILE A 17 12.21 5.95 -6.95
CA ILE A 17 10.88 5.41 -6.65
C ILE A 17 10.41 4.57 -7.83
N ARG A 18 10.00 3.33 -7.56
CA ARG A 18 9.34 2.44 -8.53
C ARG A 18 7.83 2.63 -8.46
N LEU A 19 7.22 3.08 -9.56
CA LEU A 19 5.77 3.22 -9.62
C LEU A 19 5.09 1.91 -10.05
N ARG A 20 4.02 1.54 -9.36
CA ARG A 20 3.09 0.46 -9.72
C ARG A 20 1.65 0.96 -9.68
N ALA A 21 0.73 0.23 -10.29
CA ALA A 21 -0.70 0.51 -10.17
C ALA A 21 -1.53 -0.77 -10.13
N ILE A 22 -2.59 -0.74 -9.33
CA ILE A 22 -3.57 -1.83 -9.16
C ILE A 22 -5.00 -1.32 -9.38
N GLY A 23 -5.93 -2.21 -9.71
CA GLY A 23 -7.34 -1.87 -9.96
C GLY A 23 -7.76 -2.05 -11.42
N LYS A 24 -8.94 -1.54 -11.78
CA LYS A 24 -9.49 -1.60 -13.15
C LYS A 24 -8.83 -0.55 -14.06
N LEU A 25 -7.54 -0.73 -14.38
CA LEU A 25 -6.77 0.26 -15.14
C LEU A 25 -7.32 0.48 -16.56
N ASN A 26 -7.92 -0.55 -17.16
CA ASN A 26 -8.59 -0.47 -18.46
C ASN A 26 -9.85 0.42 -18.46
N ALA A 27 -10.44 0.70 -17.29
CA ALA A 27 -11.57 1.62 -17.15
C ALA A 27 -11.14 3.10 -17.16
N LEU A 28 -9.85 3.39 -17.06
CA LEU A 28 -9.34 4.76 -17.14
C LEU A 28 -9.40 5.28 -18.59
N PRO A 29 -9.52 6.59 -18.83
CA PRO A 29 -9.41 7.13 -20.19
C PRO A 29 -8.07 6.76 -20.85
N GLN A 30 -8.07 6.40 -22.14
CA GLN A 30 -6.85 5.94 -22.85
C GLN A 30 -5.66 6.91 -22.73
N ARG A 31 -5.92 8.22 -22.71
CA ARG A 31 -4.87 9.25 -22.52
C ARG A 31 -4.20 9.15 -21.14
N VAL A 32 -4.94 8.74 -20.11
CA VAL A 32 -4.43 8.52 -18.76
C VAL A 32 -3.66 7.21 -18.68
N GLN A 33 -4.20 6.13 -19.26
CA GLN A 33 -3.55 4.83 -19.32
C GLN A 33 -2.15 4.93 -19.94
N ARG A 34 -2.02 5.59 -21.10
CA ARG A 34 -0.73 5.77 -21.78
C ARG A 34 0.33 6.45 -20.91
N VAL A 35 -0.04 7.50 -20.19
CA VAL A 35 0.90 8.19 -19.30
C VAL A 35 1.23 7.32 -18.09
N LEU A 36 0.25 6.65 -17.50
CA LEU A 36 0.46 5.73 -16.38
C LEU A 36 1.45 4.62 -16.74
N TYR A 37 1.22 3.90 -17.85
CA TYR A 37 2.10 2.81 -18.26
C TYR A 37 3.50 3.31 -18.62
N ARG A 38 3.62 4.47 -19.28
CA ARG A 38 4.93 5.07 -19.56
C ARG A 38 5.70 5.40 -18.28
N THR A 39 5.03 5.94 -17.26
CA THR A 39 5.67 6.26 -15.97
C THR A 39 6.05 4.98 -15.21
N ILE A 40 5.21 3.94 -15.23
CA ILE A 40 5.52 2.63 -14.64
C ILE A 40 6.74 2.01 -15.32
N GLU A 41 6.79 2.00 -16.65
CA GLU A 41 7.92 1.46 -17.42
C GLU A 41 9.21 2.24 -17.15
N ALA A 42 9.15 3.59 -17.17
CA ALA A 42 10.30 4.43 -16.92
C ALA A 42 10.92 4.20 -15.53
N THR A 43 10.10 3.88 -14.53
CA THR A 43 10.53 3.65 -13.14
C THR A 43 10.71 2.17 -12.79
N ALA A 44 10.58 1.25 -13.75
CA ALA A 44 10.53 -0.19 -13.49
C ALA A 44 11.82 -0.76 -12.90
N GLN A 45 12.97 -0.16 -13.21
CA GLN A 45 14.30 -0.56 -12.74
C GLN A 45 14.71 0.12 -11.42
N ASN A 46 13.86 1.01 -10.88
CA ASN A 46 14.13 1.66 -9.62
C ASN A 46 14.03 0.66 -8.47
N THR A 47 14.97 0.75 -7.53
CA THR A 47 15.17 -0.22 -6.45
C THR A 47 14.83 0.32 -5.07
N GLY A 48 14.49 1.61 -4.97
CA GLY A 48 14.09 2.25 -3.73
C GLY A 48 12.62 1.99 -3.38
N LEU A 49 11.93 3.03 -2.91
CA LEU A 49 10.53 2.93 -2.50
C LEU A 49 9.65 2.46 -3.68
N THR A 50 8.81 1.47 -3.42
CA THR A 50 7.73 1.10 -4.35
C THR A 50 6.46 1.87 -3.99
N LEU A 51 6.00 2.75 -4.89
CA LEU A 51 4.73 3.46 -4.76
C LEU A 51 3.67 2.76 -5.61
N THR A 52 2.65 2.18 -4.98
CA THR A 52 1.53 1.55 -5.68
C THR A 52 0.28 2.43 -5.64
N LEU A 53 -0.23 2.81 -6.81
CA LEU A 53 -1.49 3.55 -6.92
C LEU A 53 -2.67 2.60 -7.13
N ALA A 54 -3.65 2.64 -6.22
CA ALA A 54 -4.91 1.94 -6.36
C ALA A 54 -5.92 2.79 -7.17
N LEU A 55 -6.10 2.47 -8.45
CA LEU A 55 -6.89 3.27 -9.40
C LEU A 55 -8.12 2.49 -9.88
N SER A 56 -9.31 3.01 -9.63
CA SER A 56 -10.57 2.28 -9.84
C SER A 56 -10.53 0.89 -9.17
N TYR A 57 -9.89 0.83 -7.99
CA TYR A 57 -9.68 -0.39 -7.22
C TYR A 57 -10.85 -0.62 -6.25
N SER A 58 -11.12 -1.90 -5.97
CA SER A 58 -12.09 -2.37 -4.99
C SER A 58 -11.67 -3.79 -4.57
N GLY A 59 -11.56 -4.05 -3.26
CA GLY A 59 -11.17 -5.36 -2.74
C GLY A 59 -12.16 -6.46 -3.12
N ARG A 60 -13.47 -6.19 -3.03
CA ARG A 60 -14.51 -7.12 -3.51
C ARG A 60 -14.35 -7.44 -5.01
N TRP A 61 -14.05 -6.44 -5.83
CA TRP A 61 -13.82 -6.69 -7.26
C TRP A 61 -12.58 -7.56 -7.48
N ASP A 62 -11.51 -7.32 -6.74
CA ASP A 62 -10.27 -8.08 -6.87
C ASP A 62 -10.47 -9.55 -6.49
N ILE A 63 -11.15 -9.82 -5.37
CA ILE A 63 -11.54 -11.15 -4.93
C ILE A 63 -12.37 -11.86 -6.01
N VAL A 64 -13.42 -11.22 -6.52
CA VAL A 64 -14.27 -11.80 -7.57
C VAL A 64 -13.47 -12.09 -8.84
N ARG A 65 -12.57 -11.18 -9.23
CA ARG A 65 -11.68 -11.38 -10.39
C ARG A 65 -10.74 -12.57 -10.16
N ALA A 66 -10.15 -12.71 -8.98
CA ALA A 66 -9.28 -13.82 -8.65
C ALA A 66 -10.03 -15.16 -8.74
N VAL A 67 -11.24 -15.24 -8.17
CA VAL A 67 -12.11 -16.43 -8.27
C VAL A 67 -12.43 -16.77 -9.73
N GLN A 68 -12.74 -15.78 -10.57
CA GLN A 68 -13.00 -16.01 -12.00
C GLN A 68 -11.79 -16.58 -12.74
N LEU A 69 -10.58 -16.10 -12.43
CA LEU A 69 -9.34 -16.60 -13.03
C LEU A 69 -9.03 -18.03 -12.57
N ILE A 70 -9.17 -18.31 -11.27
CA ILE A 70 -9.04 -19.66 -10.69
C ILE A 70 -10.01 -20.62 -11.37
N ALA A 71 -11.29 -20.25 -11.49
CA ALA A 71 -12.31 -21.10 -12.12
C ALA A 71 -11.99 -21.39 -13.60
N ILE A 72 -11.42 -20.43 -14.33
CA ILE A 72 -10.95 -20.65 -15.71
C ILE A 72 -9.81 -21.66 -15.76
N ASP A 73 -8.84 -21.55 -14.86
CA ASP A 73 -7.68 -22.44 -14.83
C ASP A 73 -8.06 -23.86 -14.33
N VAL A 74 -9.01 -23.98 -13.40
CA VAL A 74 -9.61 -25.27 -13.02
C VAL A 74 -10.33 -25.91 -14.20
N ARG A 75 -11.18 -25.16 -14.91
CA ARG A 75 -11.89 -25.66 -16.11
C ARG A 75 -10.93 -26.10 -17.22
N ARG A 76 -9.72 -25.52 -17.28
CA ARG A 76 -8.67 -25.87 -18.24
C ARG A 76 -7.79 -27.04 -17.78
N GLY A 77 -8.04 -27.60 -16.59
CA GLY A 77 -7.23 -28.68 -16.01
C GLY A 77 -5.83 -28.23 -15.56
N LYS A 78 -5.59 -26.92 -15.40
CA LYS A 78 -4.31 -26.39 -14.90
C LYS A 78 -4.19 -26.40 -13.37
N LEU A 79 -5.33 -26.52 -12.69
CA LEU A 79 -5.46 -26.47 -11.25
C LEU A 79 -6.61 -27.39 -10.83
N SER A 80 -6.49 -28.09 -9.71
CA SER A 80 -7.63 -28.74 -9.05
C SER A 80 -8.18 -27.85 -7.93
N PRO A 81 -9.46 -27.98 -7.55
CA PRO A 81 -10.00 -27.26 -6.39
C PRO A 81 -9.17 -27.45 -5.11
N GLU A 82 -8.58 -28.63 -4.92
CA GLU A 82 -7.76 -29.01 -3.77
C GLU A 82 -6.40 -28.28 -3.74
N ASP A 83 -5.93 -27.76 -4.87
CA ASP A 83 -4.69 -26.97 -4.97
C ASP A 83 -4.88 -25.50 -4.53
N ILE A 84 -6.10 -25.08 -4.19
CA ILE A 84 -6.42 -23.70 -3.81
C ILE A 84 -6.13 -23.49 -2.32
N THR A 85 -4.94 -22.97 -2.03
CA THR A 85 -4.54 -22.47 -0.71
C THR A 85 -4.65 -20.94 -0.64
N ASP A 86 -4.45 -20.34 0.54
CA ASP A 86 -4.41 -18.88 0.71
C ASP A 86 -3.31 -18.24 -0.14
N GLU A 87 -2.12 -18.84 -0.20
CA GLU A 87 -1.00 -18.38 -1.04
C GLU A 87 -1.34 -18.49 -2.53
N ARG A 88 -1.99 -19.60 -2.91
CA ARG A 88 -2.44 -19.79 -4.28
C ARG A 88 -3.47 -18.73 -4.64
N PHE A 89 -4.45 -18.49 -3.78
CA PHE A 89 -5.48 -17.46 -3.98
C PHE A 89 -4.86 -16.07 -4.11
N ALA A 90 -3.94 -15.69 -3.22
CA ALA A 90 -3.22 -14.42 -3.25
C ALA A 90 -2.48 -14.19 -4.58
N SER A 91 -1.95 -15.26 -5.21
CA SER A 91 -1.29 -15.16 -6.51
C SER A 91 -2.20 -14.74 -7.69
N TYR A 92 -3.53 -14.83 -7.52
CA TYR A 92 -4.52 -14.39 -8.51
C TYR A 92 -5.01 -12.95 -8.29
N LEU A 93 -4.76 -12.36 -7.13
CA LEU A 93 -5.10 -10.96 -6.83
C LEU A 93 -4.21 -10.00 -7.64
N VAL A 94 -4.69 -8.77 -7.89
CA VAL A 94 -3.86 -7.75 -8.57
C VAL A 94 -2.70 -7.25 -7.71
N THR A 95 -2.72 -7.58 -6.42
CA THR A 95 -1.74 -7.27 -5.38
C THR A 95 -0.66 -8.32 -5.20
N ARG A 96 -0.70 -9.46 -5.91
CA ARG A 96 0.20 -10.63 -5.75
C ARG A 96 1.71 -10.37 -5.63
N ASP A 97 2.21 -9.24 -6.12
CA ASP A 97 3.64 -8.88 -6.05
C ASP A 97 3.92 -7.84 -4.94
N LEU A 98 2.96 -7.60 -4.05
CA LEU A 98 3.03 -6.65 -2.95
C LEU A 98 2.99 -7.43 -1.63
N PRO A 99 3.75 -7.00 -0.62
CA PRO A 99 3.56 -7.51 0.74
C PRO A 99 2.21 -7.03 1.29
N ASP A 100 1.70 -7.77 2.26
CA ASP A 100 0.55 -7.31 3.05
C ASP A 100 0.90 -6.01 3.80
N PRO A 101 -0.05 -5.08 3.95
CA PRO A 101 0.19 -3.86 4.70
C PRO A 101 0.30 -4.13 6.20
N ASP A 102 1.38 -3.64 6.80
CA ASP A 102 1.52 -3.59 8.27
C ASP A 102 0.61 -2.53 8.90
N LEU A 103 0.48 -1.38 8.23
CA LEU A 103 -0.27 -0.21 8.71
C LEU A 103 -1.15 0.36 7.60
N ILE A 104 -2.43 0.55 7.90
CA ILE A 104 -3.39 1.27 7.07
C ILE A 104 -3.75 2.58 7.77
N ILE A 105 -3.37 3.69 7.15
CA ILE A 105 -3.71 5.04 7.61
C ILE A 105 -4.94 5.53 6.84
N ARG A 106 -5.96 5.98 7.57
CA ARG A 106 -7.15 6.61 7.00
C ARG A 106 -7.40 7.97 7.63
N THR A 107 -7.66 8.96 6.78
CA THR A 107 -7.89 10.35 7.18
C THR A 107 -9.39 10.66 7.31
N SER A 108 -9.69 11.89 7.74
CA SER A 108 -11.03 12.48 7.90
C SER A 108 -11.95 11.82 8.94
N GLY A 109 -11.40 11.12 9.93
CA GLY A 109 -12.15 10.52 11.04
C GLY A 109 -13.00 9.30 10.68
N GLU A 110 -12.87 8.78 9.45
CA GLU A 110 -13.79 7.76 8.94
C GLU A 110 -13.38 6.35 9.36
N MET A 111 -14.14 5.72 10.26
CA MET A 111 -13.83 4.39 10.82
C MET A 111 -14.33 3.23 9.97
N ARG A 112 -13.79 3.09 8.76
CA ARG A 112 -14.11 1.97 7.84
C ARG A 112 -12.94 1.71 6.90
N LEU A 113 -12.86 0.52 6.29
CA LEU A 113 -11.90 0.28 5.20
C LEU A 113 -12.39 0.79 3.84
N SER A 114 -13.71 0.94 3.67
CA SER A 114 -14.34 1.31 2.39
C SER A 114 -13.85 0.45 1.22
N ASN A 115 -13.79 -0.87 1.40
CA ASN A 115 -13.46 -1.82 0.33
C ASN A 115 -12.01 -1.68 -0.20
N PHE A 116 -11.11 -1.19 0.64
CA PHE A 116 -9.68 -1.11 0.36
C PHE A 116 -8.95 -2.33 0.94
N LEU A 117 -8.11 -2.97 0.11
CA LEU A 117 -7.23 -4.10 0.46
C LEU A 117 -7.86 -5.16 1.38
N LEU A 118 -9.04 -5.67 1.04
CA LEU A 118 -9.82 -6.51 1.97
C LEU A 118 -9.14 -7.84 2.31
N TRP A 119 -8.37 -8.41 1.38
CA TRP A 119 -7.64 -9.65 1.60
C TRP A 119 -6.35 -9.36 2.38
N GLU A 120 -5.61 -8.36 1.90
CA GLU A 120 -4.28 -8.02 2.40
C GLU A 120 -4.35 -7.38 3.81
N SER A 121 -5.46 -6.71 4.14
CA SER A 121 -5.63 -6.03 5.44
C SER A 121 -5.92 -6.96 6.62
N ALA A 122 -5.90 -8.30 6.43
CA ALA A 122 -6.33 -9.25 7.45
C ALA A 122 -5.63 -9.08 8.80
N TYR A 123 -4.35 -8.67 8.77
CA TYR A 123 -3.51 -8.45 9.95
C TYR A 123 -2.93 -7.04 10.04
N ALA A 124 -3.44 -6.11 9.24
CA ALA A 124 -2.98 -4.73 9.23
C ALA A 124 -3.45 -3.98 10.48
N GLU A 125 -2.56 -3.22 11.11
CA GLU A 125 -2.98 -2.21 12.08
C GLU A 125 -3.70 -1.07 11.36
N ILE A 126 -4.79 -0.57 11.96
CA ILE A 126 -5.55 0.54 11.40
C ILE A 126 -5.31 1.78 12.26
N TYR A 127 -4.90 2.87 11.62
CA TYR A 127 -4.77 4.20 12.22
C TYR A 127 -5.77 5.15 11.56
N ILE A 128 -6.67 5.74 12.36
CA ILE A 128 -7.64 6.73 11.90
C ILE A 128 -7.21 8.11 12.38
N SER A 129 -7.07 9.05 11.46
CA SER A 129 -6.76 10.46 11.73
C SER A 129 -7.99 11.32 11.45
N ASP A 130 -8.30 12.26 12.34
CA ASP A 130 -9.36 13.24 12.13
C ASP A 130 -8.97 14.35 11.13
N LEU A 131 -7.67 14.47 10.81
CA LEU A 131 -7.18 15.42 9.81
C LEU A 131 -7.72 15.07 8.43
N TYR A 132 -8.11 16.07 7.65
CA TYR A 132 -8.40 15.89 6.23
C TYR A 132 -7.12 15.62 5.43
N TRP A 133 -7.23 14.93 4.28
CA TRP A 133 -6.07 14.62 3.44
C TRP A 133 -5.22 15.84 3.05
N PRO A 134 -5.79 17.01 2.72
CA PRO A 134 -5.01 18.22 2.47
C PRO A 134 -4.26 18.75 3.70
N ASP A 135 -4.58 18.31 4.92
CA ASP A 135 -3.90 18.72 6.15
C ASP A 135 -2.98 17.62 6.70
N PHE A 136 -3.17 16.37 6.25
CA PHE A 136 -2.30 15.25 6.58
C PHE A 136 -0.94 15.43 5.90
N ARG A 137 0.04 15.92 6.67
CA ARG A 137 1.41 16.20 6.23
C ARG A 137 2.42 15.39 7.06
N ARG A 138 3.70 15.62 6.81
CA ARG A 138 4.83 14.87 7.38
C ARG A 138 4.73 14.63 8.90
N CYS A 139 4.41 15.66 9.70
CA CYS A 139 4.21 15.48 11.15
C CYS A 139 3.11 14.47 11.48
N ALA A 140 1.97 14.56 10.80
CA ALA A 140 0.85 13.64 11.01
C ALA A 140 1.20 12.21 10.58
N PHE A 141 1.96 12.05 9.50
CA PHE A 141 2.48 10.75 9.09
C PHE A 141 3.42 10.15 10.13
N TYR A 142 4.36 10.92 10.67
CA TYR A 142 5.24 10.45 11.75
C TYR A 142 4.47 10.10 13.01
N ARG A 143 3.44 10.87 13.40
CA ARG A 143 2.56 10.50 14.52
C ARG A 143 1.85 9.17 14.29
N ALA A 144 1.39 8.89 13.07
CA ALA A 144 0.78 7.61 12.74
C ALA A 144 1.78 6.44 12.84
N LEU A 145 3.04 6.66 12.42
CA LEU A 145 4.09 5.66 12.57
C LEU A 145 4.47 5.42 14.04
N LEU A 146 4.59 6.50 14.83
CA LEU A 146 4.85 6.41 16.27
C LEU A 146 3.74 5.64 16.98
N ASP A 147 2.47 5.88 16.64
CA ASP A 147 1.33 5.12 17.15
C ASP A 147 1.45 3.62 16.81
N TYR A 148 1.77 3.31 15.55
CA TYR A 148 1.98 1.93 15.10
C TYR A 148 3.08 1.21 15.89
N VAL A 149 4.25 1.83 16.05
CA VAL A 149 5.41 1.23 16.74
C VAL A 149 5.13 1.01 18.24
N ARG A 150 4.31 1.87 18.87
CA ARG A 150 3.95 1.75 20.29
C ARG A 150 2.96 0.64 20.60
N ARG A 151 2.22 0.12 19.62
CA ARG A 151 1.20 -0.89 19.86
C ARG A 151 1.84 -2.21 20.26
N GLU A 152 1.67 -2.59 21.52
CA GLU A 152 1.96 -3.95 21.96
C GLU A 152 0.94 -4.91 21.35
N ARG A 153 1.39 -5.78 20.44
CA ARG A 153 0.52 -6.83 19.89
C ARG A 153 0.21 -7.86 20.95
N ARG A 154 -1.06 -7.92 21.34
CA ARG A 154 -1.57 -8.81 22.41
C ARG A 154 -1.59 -10.30 22.00
N PHE A 155 -1.53 -10.63 20.70
CA PHE A 155 -1.54 -12.01 20.20
C PHE A 155 -0.73 -12.17 18.90
N GLY A 156 0.11 -13.21 18.83
CA GLY A 156 0.67 -13.80 17.61
C GLY A 156 1.40 -12.84 16.66
N MET A 157 2.71 -12.66 16.86
CA MET A 157 3.55 -12.01 15.86
C MET A 157 3.85 -12.97 14.71
N THR A 158 3.72 -12.52 13.46
CA THR A 158 4.24 -13.30 12.32
C THR A 158 5.76 -13.43 12.44
N PRO A 159 6.38 -14.48 11.87
CA PRO A 159 7.85 -14.64 11.90
C PRO A 159 8.61 -13.44 11.34
N GLU A 160 8.04 -12.74 10.37
CA GLU A 160 8.63 -11.57 9.71
C GLU A 160 8.63 -10.34 10.64
N GLN A 161 7.56 -10.18 11.44
CA GLN A 161 7.39 -9.07 12.37
C GLN A 161 8.20 -9.24 13.66
N ARG A 162 8.54 -10.47 14.08
CA ARG A 162 9.43 -10.72 15.23
C ARG A 162 10.86 -10.18 15.05
N ARG A 163 11.35 -10.04 13.81
CA ARG A 163 12.67 -9.44 13.54
C ARG A 163 12.70 -7.93 13.82
N THR A 164 11.55 -7.28 13.87
CA THR A 164 11.42 -5.81 13.95
C THR A 164 11.34 -5.28 15.38
N GLN A 165 11.20 -6.15 16.39
CA GLN A 165 11.03 -5.74 17.79
C GLN A 165 12.25 -4.97 18.36
N HIS A 166 13.48 -5.40 18.05
CA HIS A 166 14.70 -4.68 18.48
C HIS A 166 14.94 -3.37 17.70
N LEU A 167 14.30 -3.22 16.53
CA LEU A 167 14.35 -1.98 15.77
C LEU A 167 13.38 -0.94 16.34
N ALA A 168 12.36 -1.34 17.10
CA ALA A 168 11.31 -0.45 17.60
C ALA A 168 11.86 0.70 18.45
N ASP A 169 12.79 0.43 19.38
CA ASP A 169 13.36 1.47 20.25
C ASP A 169 14.26 2.46 19.49
N ALA A 170 15.07 1.97 18.55
CA ALA A 170 15.91 2.83 17.72
C ALA A 170 15.09 3.66 16.72
N LEU A 171 14.08 3.04 16.12
CA LEU A 171 13.16 3.69 15.19
C LEU A 171 12.29 4.72 15.91
N TRP A 172 11.91 4.44 17.17
CA TRP A 172 11.21 5.37 18.04
C TRP A 172 12.02 6.65 18.26
N MET A 173 13.27 6.53 18.71
CA MET A 173 14.13 7.70 18.95
C MET A 173 14.34 8.54 17.68
N GLN A 174 14.56 7.87 16.54
CA GLN A 174 14.70 8.56 15.24
C GLN A 174 13.43 9.28 14.80
N LEU A 175 12.26 8.66 14.99
CA LEU A 175 10.98 9.26 14.59
C LEU A 175 10.58 10.42 15.53
N GLU A 176 10.91 10.35 16.82
CA GLU A 176 10.75 11.49 17.74
C GLU A 176 11.66 12.66 17.37
N GLU A 177 12.94 12.40 17.07
CA GLU A 177 13.89 13.41 16.62
C GLU A 177 13.38 14.11 15.33
N LEU A 178 12.98 13.32 14.33
CA LEU A 178 12.40 13.84 13.09
C LEU A 178 11.11 14.62 13.33
N LEU A 179 10.25 14.20 14.27
CA LEU A 179 9.05 14.95 14.61
C LEU A 179 9.40 16.32 15.19
N ASN A 180 10.35 16.37 16.14
CA ASN A 180 10.81 17.59 16.78
C ASN A 180 11.47 18.55 15.78
N GLU A 181 12.27 18.04 14.84
CA GLU A 181 12.86 18.84 13.75
C GLU A 181 11.79 19.47 12.86
N VAL A 182 10.75 18.70 12.47
CA VAL A 182 9.72 19.24 11.58
C VAL A 182 8.82 20.23 12.33
N GLU A 183 8.50 19.98 13.61
CA GLU A 183 7.72 20.93 14.42
C GLU A 183 8.47 22.24 14.69
N SER A 184 9.78 22.17 14.96
CA SER A 184 10.61 23.37 15.15
C SER A 184 10.76 24.20 13.86
N THR A 185 10.83 23.55 12.70
CA THR A 185 10.87 24.23 11.39
C THR A 185 9.54 24.92 11.04
N LEU A 186 8.40 24.41 11.52
CA LEU A 186 7.08 25.00 11.28
C LEU A 186 6.75 26.16 12.24
N ALA A 187 7.50 26.30 13.33
CA ALA A 187 7.34 27.38 14.31
C ALA A 187 8.12 28.66 13.96
N GLN A 188 8.91 28.64 12.87
CA GLN A 188 9.67 29.77 12.32
C GLN A 188 9.01 30.30 11.05
#